data_AF-A0A7C5NY90-F1
#
_entry.id   AF-A0A7C5NY90-F1
#
_cell.length_a   1.000
_cell.length_b   1.000
_cell.length_c   1.000
_cell.angle_alpha   90.00
_cell.angle_beta   90.00
_cell.angle_gamma   90.00
#
_symmetry.space_group_name_H-M   'P 1'
#
loop_
_entity.id
_entity.type
_entity.pdbx_description
1 polymer ?
#
loop_
_entity_poly.entity_id
_entity_poly.type
_entity_poly.pdbx_seq_one_letter_code
_entity_poly.pdbx_strand_id
1 'polypeptide(L)'
;MVHISDGILSTPILVFGWAISIVVMAATIWWSGRRRDLAEEIPKLSVMTAAFFIASLIHIPVGPTSVHFILSGLLGVVLGVLAYPAIFIGVVLQAFLFQHGGVTTIGVNTLIMGISALIAGVIFRAPAGRLRLCEVSTGIVAALAGGVGVLLAALFA
;
A
#
# COMPACT_ATOMS: atom_id res chain seq x y z
N MET A 1 -1.20 14.05 -4.26
CA MET A 1 -0.08 14.02 -3.30
C MET A 1 -0.61 13.54 -1.97
N VAL A 2 -0.39 12.27 -1.61
CA VAL A 2 -0.67 11.71 -0.27
C VAL A 2 0.54 10.89 0.22
N HIS A 3 1.75 11.22 -0.25
CA HIS A 3 2.97 10.74 0.36
C HIS A 3 3.35 11.74 1.44
N ILE A 4 3.44 11.27 2.66
CA ILE A 4 3.78 12.17 3.75
C ILE A 4 5.29 12.40 3.71
N SER A 5 5.71 13.65 3.61
CA SER A 5 7.12 14.04 3.65
C SER A 5 7.70 13.89 5.05
N ASP A 6 9.02 13.71 5.13
CA ASP A 6 9.74 13.70 6.40
C ASP A 6 9.52 15.01 7.17
N GLY A 7 9.43 14.91 8.50
CA GLY A 7 9.27 16.06 9.40
C GLY A 7 7.83 16.50 9.67
N ILE A 8 6.83 15.89 9.02
CA ILE A 8 5.40 16.20 9.27
C ILE A 8 4.84 15.37 10.43
N LEU A 9 5.29 14.12 10.59
CA LEU A 9 4.78 13.21 11.62
C LEU A 9 5.65 13.25 12.87
N SER A 10 5.00 13.09 14.03
CA SER A 10 5.69 12.92 15.30
C SER A 10 6.47 11.60 15.33
N THR A 11 7.59 11.60 16.03
CA THR A 11 8.47 10.43 16.19
C THR A 11 7.72 9.17 16.65
N PRO A 12 6.74 9.24 17.58
CA PRO A 12 5.94 8.07 17.96
C PRO A 12 5.18 7.44 16.78
N ILE A 13 4.53 8.25 15.94
CA ILE A 13 3.75 7.71 14.81
C ILE A 13 4.65 7.05 13.77
N LEU A 14 5.84 7.62 13.54
CA LEU A 14 6.83 7.02 12.64
C LEU A 14 7.25 5.64 13.16
N VAL A 15 7.54 5.53 14.45
CA VAL A 15 7.91 4.27 15.10
C VAL A 15 6.77 3.25 15.02
N PHE A 16 5.54 3.64 15.34
CA PHE A 16 4.38 2.76 15.23
C PHE A 16 4.11 2.34 13.78
N GLY A 17 4.23 3.26 12.84
CA GLY A 17 4.06 3.00 11.41
C GLY A 17 5.07 1.97 10.91
N TRP A 18 6.33 2.10 11.29
CA TRP A 18 7.34 1.08 10.99
C TRP A 18 7.06 -0.24 11.69
N ALA A 19 6.72 -0.23 12.98
CA ALA A 19 6.44 -1.43 13.75
C ALA A 19 5.30 -2.26 13.12
N ILE A 20 4.16 -1.62 12.83
CA ILE A 20 3.01 -2.28 12.21
C ILE A 20 3.38 -2.72 10.79
N SER A 21 4.10 -1.89 10.03
CA SER A 21 4.50 -2.25 8.66
C SER A 21 5.36 -3.51 8.62
N ILE A 22 6.32 -3.65 9.54
CA ILE A 22 7.17 -4.83 9.67
C ILE A 22 6.33 -6.07 10.05
N VAL A 23 5.38 -5.92 10.98
CA VAL A 23 4.50 -7.03 11.38
C VAL A 23 3.63 -7.50 10.21
N VAL A 24 3.01 -6.58 9.47
CA VAL A 24 2.21 -6.92 8.29
C VAL A 24 3.09 -7.54 7.20
N MET A 25 4.29 -7.00 6.97
CA MET A 25 5.26 -7.56 6.04
C MET A 25 5.57 -9.03 6.36
N ALA A 26 5.99 -9.29 7.61
CA ALA A 26 6.30 -10.63 8.07
C ALA A 26 5.10 -11.59 7.92
N ALA A 27 3.90 -11.13 8.29
CA ALA A 27 2.67 -11.92 8.15
C ALA A 27 2.35 -12.26 6.69
N THR A 28 2.49 -11.30 5.76
CA THR A 28 2.22 -11.54 4.34
C THR A 28 3.19 -12.52 3.69
N ILE A 29 4.49 -12.39 3.98
CA ILE A 29 5.52 -13.31 3.48
C ILE A 29 5.31 -14.72 4.04
N TRP A 30 5.10 -14.82 5.35
CA TRP A 30 4.85 -16.11 6.02
C TRP A 30 3.59 -16.80 5.50
N TRP A 31 2.51 -16.05 5.29
CA TRP A 31 1.27 -16.63 4.76
C TRP A 31 1.43 -17.08 3.30
N SER A 32 2.16 -16.30 2.49
CA SER A 32 2.44 -16.67 1.10
C SER A 32 3.30 -17.94 1.02
N GLY A 33 4.37 -18.05 1.80
CA GLY A 33 5.24 -19.22 1.82
C GLY A 33 4.58 -20.52 2.27
N ARG A 34 3.45 -20.44 2.99
CA ARG A 34 2.61 -21.61 3.32
C ARG A 34 1.76 -22.12 2.17
N ARG A 35 1.46 -21.27 1.18
CA ARG A 35 0.53 -21.60 0.09
C ARG A 35 1.21 -21.79 -1.25
N ARG A 36 2.40 -21.20 -1.43
CA ARG A 36 3.13 -21.15 -2.70
C ARG A 36 4.63 -21.15 -2.45
N ASP A 37 5.39 -21.62 -3.42
CA ASP A 37 6.82 -21.38 -3.44
C ASP A 37 7.09 -19.89 -3.72
N LEU A 38 7.81 -19.24 -2.82
CA LEU A 38 8.17 -17.84 -2.97
C LEU A 38 9.11 -17.62 -4.15
N ALA A 39 9.98 -18.59 -4.45
CA ALA A 39 10.94 -18.47 -5.54
C ALA A 39 10.25 -18.31 -6.90
N GLU A 40 9.13 -19.02 -7.10
CA GLU A 40 8.33 -18.93 -8.33
C GLU A 40 7.55 -17.61 -8.45
N GLU A 41 7.22 -16.96 -7.33
CA GLU A 41 6.48 -15.70 -7.31
C GLU A 41 7.39 -14.47 -7.46
N ILE A 42 8.71 -14.59 -7.25
CA ILE A 42 9.68 -13.48 -7.35
C ILE A 42 9.61 -12.76 -8.71
N PRO A 43 9.63 -13.44 -9.87
CA PRO A 43 9.56 -12.75 -11.17
C PRO A 43 8.27 -11.95 -11.33
N LYS A 44 7.14 -12.54 -10.92
CA LYS A 44 5.82 -11.90 -11.00
C LYS A 44 5.73 -10.70 -10.07
N LEU A 45 6.22 -10.82 -8.84
CA LEU A 45 6.29 -9.73 -7.87
C LEU A 45 7.14 -8.58 -8.43
N SER A 46 8.30 -8.89 -9.02
CA SER A 46 9.23 -7.90 -9.56
C SER A 46 8.61 -7.10 -10.71
N VAL A 47 7.98 -7.77 -11.68
CA VAL A 47 7.32 -7.10 -12.82
C VAL A 47 6.15 -6.23 -12.35
N MET A 48 5.31 -6.73 -11.45
CA MET A 48 4.19 -5.96 -10.91
C MET A 48 4.65 -4.76 -10.09
N THR A 49 5.75 -4.90 -9.34
CA THR A 49 6.38 -3.81 -8.59
C THR A 49 6.94 -2.75 -9.54
N ALA A 50 7.63 -3.15 -10.60
CA ALA A 50 8.13 -2.23 -11.62
C ALA A 50 6.99 -1.49 -12.34
N ALA A 51 5.91 -2.19 -12.68
CA ALA A 51 4.72 -1.59 -13.28
C ALA A 51 4.04 -0.58 -12.33
N PHE A 52 3.89 -0.93 -11.05
CA PHE A 52 3.41 -0.01 -10.01
C PHE A 52 4.29 1.23 -9.91
N PHE A 53 5.60 1.03 -9.84
CA PHE A 53 6.58 2.10 -9.72
C PHE A 53 6.50 3.06 -10.91
N ILE A 54 6.57 2.55 -12.14
CA ILE A 54 6.50 3.40 -13.35
C ILE A 54 5.14 4.11 -13.43
N ALA A 55 4.03 3.41 -13.20
CA ALA A 55 2.69 3.99 -13.26
C ALA A 55 2.49 5.09 -12.18
N SER A 56 3.09 4.91 -11.01
CA SER A 56 3.01 5.90 -9.93
C SER A 56 3.72 7.22 -10.26
N LEU A 57 4.67 7.22 -11.20
CA LEU A 57 5.33 8.43 -11.69
C LEU A 57 4.41 9.24 -12.62
N ILE A 58 3.43 8.59 -13.24
CA ILE A 58 2.43 9.24 -14.08
C ILE A 58 1.39 9.88 -13.15
N HIS A 59 1.52 11.19 -12.94
CA HIS A 59 0.54 12.00 -12.25
C HIS A 59 -0.19 12.89 -13.26
N ILE A 60 -1.52 12.81 -13.28
CA ILE A 60 -2.34 13.69 -14.11
C ILE A 60 -2.92 14.77 -13.18
N PRO A 61 -2.64 16.06 -13.43
CA PRO A 61 -3.29 17.14 -12.71
C PRO A 61 -4.77 17.16 -13.09
N VAL A 62 -5.67 16.98 -12.12
CA VAL A 62 -7.12 17.05 -12.33
C VAL A 62 -7.67 18.16 -11.44
N GLY A 63 -7.74 19.38 -11.99
CA GLY A 63 -8.15 20.58 -11.24
C GLY A 63 -7.16 20.92 -10.10
N PRO A 64 -7.63 21.31 -8.89
CA PRO A 64 -6.75 21.66 -7.77
C PRO A 64 -6.09 20.44 -7.11
N THR A 65 -6.37 19.22 -7.59
CA THR A 65 -5.89 17.96 -7.00
C THR A 65 -5.17 17.10 -8.03
N SER A 66 -4.07 16.45 -7.65
CA SER A 66 -3.38 15.49 -8.51
C SER A 66 -3.85 14.07 -8.21
N VAL A 67 -4.51 13.43 -9.18
CA VAL A 67 -4.82 11.99 -9.10
C VAL A 67 -3.58 11.21 -9.53
N HIS A 68 -3.19 10.23 -8.72
CA HIS A 68 -2.06 9.35 -9.00
C HIS A 68 -2.59 7.98 -9.39
N PHE A 69 -2.01 7.36 -10.41
CA PHE A 69 -2.28 5.97 -10.74
C PHE A 69 -1.60 5.05 -9.73
N ILE A 70 -2.16 4.98 -8.53
CA ILE A 70 -1.74 4.08 -7.48
C ILE A 70 -2.38 2.72 -7.81
N LEU A 71 -1.66 1.91 -8.61
CA LEU A 71 -2.07 0.56 -9.02
C LEU A 71 -2.24 -0.44 -7.86
N SER A 72 -2.38 0.02 -6.61
CA SER A 72 -2.59 -0.80 -5.41
C SER A 72 -3.73 -1.79 -5.56
N GLY A 73 -4.86 -1.39 -6.16
CA GLY A 73 -5.96 -2.31 -6.41
C GLY A 73 -5.57 -3.46 -7.34
N LEU A 74 -4.90 -3.16 -8.45
CA LEU A 74 -4.42 -4.16 -9.41
C LEU A 74 -3.37 -5.08 -8.79
N LEU A 75 -2.42 -4.53 -8.01
CA LEU A 75 -1.44 -5.32 -7.26
C LEU A 75 -2.15 -6.28 -6.29
N GLY A 76 -3.13 -5.80 -5.55
CA GLY A 76 -3.97 -6.61 -4.67
C GLY A 76 -4.65 -7.79 -5.38
N VAL A 77 -5.25 -7.53 -6.54
CA VAL A 77 -5.93 -8.56 -7.35
C VAL A 77 -4.94 -9.61 -7.84
N VAL A 78 -3.82 -9.17 -8.44
CA VAL A 78 -2.87 -10.03 -9.16
C VAL A 78 -1.92 -10.78 -8.23
N LEU A 79 -1.37 -10.10 -7.21
CA LEU A 79 -0.40 -10.64 -6.26
C LEU A 79 -1.06 -11.15 -4.97
N GLY A 80 -2.26 -10.69 -4.63
CA GLY A 80 -2.90 -11.03 -3.36
C GLY A 80 -2.09 -10.50 -2.18
N VAL A 81 -1.70 -11.39 -1.26
CA VAL A 81 -0.93 -11.03 -0.06
C VAL A 81 0.45 -10.46 -0.38
N LEU A 82 1.04 -10.87 -1.51
CA LEU A 82 2.33 -10.37 -2.00
C LEU A 82 2.24 -8.93 -2.56
N ALA A 83 1.05 -8.33 -2.62
CA ALA A 83 0.91 -6.91 -2.97
C ALA A 83 1.57 -5.99 -1.94
N TYR A 84 1.57 -6.38 -0.67
CA TYR A 84 2.18 -5.59 0.41
C TYR A 84 3.72 -5.46 0.25
N PRO A 85 4.49 -6.55 0.08
CA PRO A 85 5.93 -6.45 -0.21
C PRO A 85 6.24 -5.71 -1.52
N ALA A 86 5.43 -5.91 -2.57
CA ALA A 86 5.57 -5.18 -3.82
C ALA A 86 5.46 -3.66 -3.63
N ILE A 87 4.43 -3.21 -2.88
CA ILE A 87 4.23 -1.79 -2.59
C ILE A 87 5.35 -1.24 -1.73
N PHE A 88 5.80 -1.95 -0.70
CA PHE A 88 6.93 -1.52 0.12
C PHE A 88 8.17 -1.24 -0.74
N ILE A 89 8.55 -2.18 -1.62
CA ILE A 89 9.69 -2.01 -2.51
C ILE A 89 9.49 -0.79 -3.42
N GLY A 90 8.29 -0.65 -4.00
CA GLY A 90 7.98 0.52 -4.83
C GLY A 90 8.11 1.85 -4.08
N VAL A 91 7.63 1.93 -2.83
CA VAL A 91 7.73 3.12 -1.98
C VAL A 91 9.17 3.42 -1.57
N VAL A 92 9.97 2.39 -1.29
CA VAL A 92 11.42 2.55 -1.06
C VAL A 92 12.06 3.16 -2.31
N LEU A 93 11.81 2.61 -3.50
CA LEU A 93 12.36 3.14 -4.74
C LEU A 93 11.92 4.58 -5.00
N GLN A 94 10.67 4.93 -4.70
CA GLN A 94 10.15 6.30 -4.83
C GLN A 94 10.89 7.28 -3.92
N ALA A 95 11.11 6.90 -2.66
CA ALA A 95 11.81 7.72 -1.67
C ALA A 95 13.28 7.96 -2.07
N PHE A 96 13.98 6.92 -2.52
CA PHE A 96 15.42 7.03 -2.83
C PHE A 96 15.72 7.60 -4.23
N LEU A 97 14.96 7.23 -5.26
CA LEU A 97 15.27 7.62 -6.65
C LEU A 97 14.65 8.96 -7.04
N PHE A 98 13.49 9.28 -6.46
CA PHE A 98 12.71 10.46 -6.85
C PHE A 98 12.53 11.46 -5.71
N GLN A 99 13.05 11.16 -4.50
CA GLN A 99 12.79 11.96 -3.29
C GLN A 99 11.29 12.22 -3.07
N HIS A 100 10.46 11.28 -3.53
CA HIS A 100 9.01 11.34 -3.42
C HIS A 100 8.59 10.53 -2.19
N GLY A 101 8.23 11.25 -1.13
CA GLY A 101 8.05 10.69 0.21
C GLY A 101 9.30 10.85 1.07
N GLY A 102 9.19 10.46 2.34
CA GLY A 102 10.27 10.54 3.32
C GLY A 102 10.77 9.16 3.72
N VAL A 103 12.05 9.06 4.10
CA VAL A 103 12.66 7.79 4.56
C VAL A 103 12.00 7.33 5.86
N THR A 104 11.68 8.29 6.74
CA THR A 104 11.03 7.97 8.02
C THR A 104 9.57 7.57 7.81
N THR A 105 8.92 8.09 6.77
CA THR A 105 7.50 7.86 6.49
C THR A 105 7.23 6.63 5.62
N ILE A 106 8.26 5.91 5.14
CA ILE A 106 8.11 4.68 4.34
C ILE A 106 7.15 3.69 5.03
N GLY A 107 7.30 3.46 6.34
CA GLY A 107 6.44 2.52 7.08
C GLY A 107 4.96 2.92 7.02
N VAL A 108 4.65 4.19 7.26
CA VAL A 108 3.27 4.72 7.23
C VAL A 108 2.72 4.71 5.81
N ASN A 109 3.50 5.17 4.83
CA ASN A 109 3.10 5.18 3.42
C ASN A 109 2.80 3.75 2.91
N THR A 110 3.67 2.79 3.27
CA THR A 110 3.48 1.38 2.94
C THR A 110 2.25 0.80 3.63
N LEU A 111 1.94 1.18 4.87
CA LEU A 111 0.72 0.73 5.53
C LEU A 111 -0.53 1.20 4.80
N ILE A 112 -0.63 2.49 4.49
CA ILE A 112 -1.80 3.05 3.83
C ILE A 112 -2.01 2.39 2.46
N MET A 113 -0.98 2.38 1.62
CA MET A 113 -1.07 1.81 0.27
C MET A 113 -1.16 0.28 0.29
N GLY A 114 -0.37 -0.37 1.13
CA GLY A 114 -0.32 -1.83 1.24
C GLY A 114 -1.61 -2.43 1.77
N ILE A 115 -2.20 -1.86 2.83
CA ILE A 115 -3.49 -2.33 3.37
C ILE A 115 -4.59 -2.15 2.32
N SER A 116 -4.61 -1.02 1.61
CA SER A 116 -5.58 -0.79 0.53
C SER A 116 -5.51 -1.87 -0.56
N ALA A 117 -4.30 -2.30 -0.93
CA ALA A 117 -4.09 -3.36 -1.90
C ALA A 117 -4.55 -4.72 -1.38
N LEU A 118 -4.24 -5.05 -0.13
CA LEU A 118 -4.69 -6.29 0.50
C LEU A 118 -6.22 -6.38 0.54
N ILE A 119 -6.89 -5.29 0.95
CA ILE A 119 -8.35 -5.21 0.97
C ILE A 119 -8.92 -5.41 -0.42
N ALA A 120 -8.37 -4.74 -1.45
CA ALA A 120 -8.81 -4.91 -2.83
C ALA A 120 -8.67 -6.37 -3.30
N GLY A 121 -7.56 -7.03 -2.96
CA GLY A 121 -7.34 -8.45 -3.27
C GLY A 121 -8.32 -9.39 -2.58
N VAL A 122 -8.67 -9.13 -1.31
CA VAL A 122 -9.66 -9.92 -0.57
C VAL A 122 -11.06 -9.73 -1.15
N ILE A 123 -11.47 -8.49 -1.41
CA ILE A 123 -12.79 -8.17 -1.98
C ILE A 123 -12.95 -8.87 -3.33
N PHE A 124 -11.94 -8.82 -4.19
CA PHE A 124 -11.99 -9.45 -5.51
C PHE A 124 -12.13 -10.98 -5.44
N ARG A 125 -11.56 -11.61 -4.41
CA ARG A 125 -11.60 -13.07 -4.22
C ARG A 125 -12.79 -13.55 -3.39
N ALA A 126 -13.58 -12.64 -2.82
CA ALA A 126 -14.78 -12.99 -2.09
C ALA A 126 -15.83 -13.58 -3.07
N PRO A 127 -16.50 -14.69 -2.74
CA PRO A 127 -17.53 -15.26 -3.60
C PRO A 127 -18.60 -14.22 -3.88
N ALA A 128 -18.84 -13.92 -5.16
CA ALA A 128 -19.63 -12.81 -5.69
C ALA A 128 -21.13 -12.76 -5.27
N GLY A 129 -21.56 -13.56 -4.30
CA GLY A 129 -22.94 -13.61 -3.81
C GLY A 129 -23.31 -12.58 -2.73
N ARG A 130 -22.37 -11.79 -2.18
CA ARG A 130 -22.69 -10.80 -1.11
C ARG A 130 -22.02 -9.43 -1.19
N LEU A 131 -21.07 -9.20 -2.08
CA LEU A 131 -20.46 -7.86 -2.25
C LEU A 131 -20.87 -7.23 -3.58
N ARG A 132 -22.15 -6.86 -3.69
CA ARG A 132 -22.53 -5.68 -4.48
C ARG A 132 -22.24 -4.45 -3.62
N LEU A 133 -20.97 -4.17 -3.34
CA LEU A 133 -20.61 -2.84 -2.89
C LEU A 133 -20.57 -2.00 -4.16
N CYS A 134 -21.59 -1.15 -4.28
CA CYS A 134 -21.72 -0.12 -5.29
C CYS A 134 -20.39 0.59 -5.56
N GLU A 135 -20.29 1.17 -6.74
CA GLU A 135 -19.20 2.01 -7.30
C GLU A 135 -18.68 3.15 -6.40
N VAL A 136 -19.09 3.23 -5.14
CA VAL A 136 -18.49 4.04 -4.08
C VAL A 136 -17.09 3.49 -3.76
N SER A 137 -16.15 3.94 -4.59
CA SER A 137 -14.69 3.91 -4.46
C SER A 137 -14.17 3.05 -3.31
N THR A 138 -13.69 1.86 -3.65
CA THR A 138 -12.81 1.02 -2.81
C THR A 138 -11.64 1.84 -2.21
N GLY A 139 -11.24 2.93 -2.88
CA GLY A 139 -10.30 3.92 -2.37
C GLY A 139 -10.80 4.67 -1.13
N ILE A 140 -12.10 4.93 -0.99
CA ILE A 140 -12.70 5.54 0.21
C ILE A 140 -12.68 4.57 1.38
N VAL A 141 -13.05 3.31 1.20
CA VAL A 141 -12.99 2.31 2.30
C VAL A 141 -11.55 2.07 2.73
N ALA A 142 -10.62 2.00 1.77
CA ALA A 142 -9.19 1.94 2.04
C ALA A 142 -8.65 3.21 2.71
N ALA A 143 -9.09 4.40 2.28
CA ALA A 143 -8.72 5.67 2.87
C ALA A 143 -9.33 5.85 4.27
N LEU A 144 -10.51 5.29 4.54
CA LEU A 144 -11.11 5.23 5.88
C LEU A 144 -10.36 4.24 6.77
N ALA A 145 -9.97 3.06 6.26
CA ALA A 145 -9.17 2.11 7.04
C ALA A 145 -7.77 2.66 7.36
N GLY A 146 -7.09 3.23 6.35
CA GLY A 146 -5.80 3.92 6.53
C GLY A 146 -5.94 5.18 7.39
N GLY A 147 -7.01 5.95 7.19
CA GLY A 147 -7.34 7.14 7.95
C GLY A 147 -7.65 6.85 9.41
N VAL A 148 -8.38 5.76 9.71
CA VAL A 148 -8.59 5.28 11.08
C VAL A 148 -7.27 4.84 11.71
N GLY A 149 -6.38 4.19 10.95
CA GLY A 149 -5.02 3.86 11.42
C GLY A 149 -4.21 5.12 11.77
N VAL A 150 -4.25 6.14 10.92
CA VAL A 150 -3.60 7.44 11.15
C VAL A 150 -4.25 8.20 12.30
N LEU A 151 -5.57 8.18 12.43
CA LEU A 151 -6.32 8.84 13.51
C LEU A 151 -6.06 8.18 14.86
N LEU A 152 -6.04 6.85 14.92
CA LEU A 152 -5.65 6.12 16.12
C LEU A 152 -4.20 6.46 16.49
N ALA A 153 -3.29 6.50 15.52
CA ALA A 153 -1.92 6.92 15.78
C ALA A 153 -1.83 8.38 16.26
N ALA A 154 -2.68 9.28 15.74
CA ALA A 154 -2.75 10.67 16.16
C ALA A 154 -3.39 10.86 17.55
N LEU A 155 -4.31 9.99 17.96
CA LEU A 155 -4.90 10.00 19.31
C LEU A 155 -3.92 9.50 20.38
N PHE A 156 -2.91 8.73 19.99
CA PHE A 156 -1.82 8.25 20.85
C PHE A 156 -0.49 9.01 20.62
N ALA A 157 -0.54 10.15 19.93
CA ALA A 157 0.61 11.02 19.64
C ALA A 157 0.73 12.18 20.63
#